data_AF-A0A533SGG8-F1
#
_entry.id   AF-A0A533SGG8-F1
#
_cell.length_a   1.000
_cell.length_b   1.000
_cell.length_c   1.000
_cell.angle_alpha   90.00
_cell.angle_beta   90.00
_cell.angle_gamma   90.00
#
_symmetry.space_group_name_H-M   'P 1'
#
loop_
_entity.id
_entity.type
_entity.pdbx_description
1 polymer ?
#
loop_
_entity_poly.entity_id
_entity_poly.type
_entity_poly.pdbx_seq_one_letter_code
_entity_poly.pdbx_strand_id
1 'polypeptide(L)' 'MTEWDKLIPRPKSAFLQVKCPQCGNEQLVFSSAATKVMCSVCNSVLAEPTGGRAKINGEVTNVFT' A
#
# COMPACT_ATOMS: atom_id res chain seq x y z
N MET A 1 1.33 -2.49 24.43
CA MET A 1 1.43 -1.09 23.99
C MET A 1 2.06 -0.32 25.13
N THR A 2 3.35 -0.01 25.02
CA THR A 2 4.14 0.70 26.04
C THR A 2 3.72 2.16 26.13
N GLU A 3 3.74 2.72 27.35
CA GLU A 3 3.29 4.09 27.69
C GLU A 3 3.89 5.20 26.80
N TRP A 4 5.05 4.94 26.21
CA TRP A 4 5.81 5.84 25.34
C TRP A 4 5.22 6.04 23.93
N ASP A 5 4.45 5.08 23.39
CA ASP A 5 3.81 5.19 22.06
C ASP A 5 2.70 6.26 22.03
N LYS A 6 2.14 6.62 23.18
CA LYS A 6 1.15 7.71 23.29
C LYS A 6 1.78 9.10 23.29
N LEU A 7 3.04 9.22 23.70
CA LEU A 7 3.74 10.50 23.81
C LEU A 7 4.35 10.94 22.46
N ILE A 8 4.79 9.99 21.63
CA ILE A 8 5.35 10.27 20.30
C ILE A 8 4.52 9.51 19.25
N PRO A 9 3.58 10.19 18.55
CA PRO A 9 2.75 9.52 17.56
C PRO A 9 3.60 9.07 16.36
N ARG A 10 3.56 7.77 16.06
CA ARG A 10 4.16 7.20 14.84
C ARG A 10 3.11 7.01 13.74
N PRO A 11 3.50 7.15 12.46
CA PRO A 11 2.59 6.86 11.36
C PRO A 11 2.19 5.38 11.38
N LYS A 12 0.89 5.11 11.19
CA LYS A 12 0.35 3.74 11.04
C LYS A 12 0.41 3.24 9.59
N SER A 13 0.89 4.09 8.69
CA SER A 13 0.99 3.84 7.25
C SER A 13 2.36 3.30 6.89
N ALA A 14 2.41 2.43 5.90
CA ALA A 14 3.61 1.79 5.38
C ALA A 14 3.62 1.86 3.85
N PHE A 15 4.80 1.67 3.25
CA PHE A 15 4.90 1.40 1.82
C PHE A 15 4.88 -0.10 1.57
N LEU A 16 4.20 -0.51 0.51
CA LEU A 16 3.96 -1.91 0.18
C LEU A 16 4.49 -2.14 -1.23
N GLN A 17 5.32 -3.16 -1.39
CA GLN A 17 5.74 -3.62 -2.71
C GLN A 17 4.68 -4.60 -3.20
N VAL A 18 3.93 -4.19 -4.22
CA VAL A 18 2.83 -4.95 -4.79
C VAL A 18 3.25 -5.46 -6.15
N LYS A 19 3.20 -6.78 -6.34
CA LYS A 19 3.37 -7.43 -7.63
C LYS A 19 2.03 -7.51 -8.35
N CYS A 20 1.99 -7.00 -9.57
CA CYS A 20 0.81 -7.07 -10.43
C CYS A 20 0.58 -8.53 -10.89
N PRO A 21 -0.61 -9.11 -10.67
CA PRO A 21 -0.90 -10.48 -11.09
C PRO A 21 -1.02 -10.63 -12.62
N GLN A 22 -1.23 -9.53 -13.36
CA GLN A 22 -1.42 -9.58 -14.81
C GLN A 22 -0.13 -9.45 -15.62
N CYS A 23 0.80 -8.59 -15.19
CA CYS A 23 2.05 -8.33 -15.92
C CYS A 23 3.32 -8.67 -15.14
N GLY A 24 3.21 -9.09 -13.88
CA GLY A 24 4.35 -9.39 -13.02
C GLY A 24 5.15 -8.17 -12.58
N ASN A 25 4.75 -6.95 -12.96
CA ASN A 25 5.42 -5.71 -12.57
C ASN A 25 5.33 -5.50 -11.06
N GLU A 26 6.45 -5.15 -10.43
CA GLU A 26 6.51 -4.79 -9.02
C GLU A 26 6.42 -3.27 -8.88
N GLN A 27 5.50 -2.80 -8.04
CA GLN A 27 5.26 -1.38 -7.85
C GLN A 27 5.14 -1.06 -6.37
N LEU A 28 5.75 0.05 -5.97
CA LEU A 28 5.59 0.59 -4.62
C LEU A 28 4.25 1.33 -4.52
N VAL A 29 3.44 0.90 -3.55
CA VAL A 29 2.11 1.44 -3.28
C VAL A 29 2.04 1.87 -1.82
N PHE A 30 1.42 3.02 -1.57
CA PHE A 30 1.20 3.50 -0.20
C PHE A 30 0.00 2.78 0.45
N SER A 31 0.16 2.33 1.70
CA SER A 31 -0.89 1.55 2.39
C SER A 31 -2.21 2.29 2.57
N SER A 32 -2.17 3.63 2.58
CA SER A 32 -3.35 4.50 2.74
C SER A 32 -3.49 5.42 1.52
N ALA A 33 -3.33 4.87 0.32
CA ALA A 33 -3.51 5.61 -0.92
C ALA A 33 -4.90 6.26 -0.98
N ALA A 34 -4.93 7.58 -1.19
CA ALA A 34 -6.18 8.36 -1.35
C ALA A 34 -6.67 8.41 -2.81
N THR A 35 -5.85 7.92 -3.75
CA THR A 35 -6.15 7.86 -5.18
C THR A 35 -6.10 6.42 -5.67
N LYS A 36 -6.76 6.15 -6.81
CA LYS A 36 -6.64 4.87 -7.50
C LYS A 36 -5.22 4.72 -8.04
N VAL A 37 -4.53 3.65 -7.65
CA VAL A 37 -3.19 3.35 -8.14
C VAL A 37 -3.31 2.35 -9.27
N MET A 38 -2.89 2.77 -10.47
CA MET A 38 -2.84 1.91 -11.65
C MET A 38 -1.43 1.33 -11.82
N CYS A 39 -1.36 0.13 -12.39
CA CYS A 39 -0.10 -0.47 -12.78
C CYS A 39 0.52 0.33 -13.92
N SER A 40 1.81 0.67 -13.83
CA SER A 40 2.52 1.44 -14.87
C SER A 40 2.65 0.72 -16.23
N VAL A 41 2.39 -0.59 -16.28
CA VAL A 41 2.60 -1.42 -17.49
C VAL A 41 1.26 -1.82 -18.12
N CYS A 42 0.38 -2.51 -17.38
CA CYS A 42 -0.90 -3.01 -17.91
C CYS A 42 -2.11 -2.12 -17.58
N ASN A 43 -1.91 -1.00 -16.88
CA ASN A 43 -2.96 -0.08 -16.45
C ASN A 43 -4.08 -0.73 -15.60
N SER A 44 -3.86 -1.93 -15.05
CA SER A 44 -4.78 -2.58 -14.12
C SER A 44 -4.82 -1.83 -12.78
N VAL A 45 -5.98 -1.83 -12.12
CA VAL A 45 -6.13 -1.21 -10.80
C VAL A 45 -5.40 -2.07 -9.74
N LEU A 46 -4.31 -1.55 -9.18
CA LEU A 46 -3.52 -2.21 -8.12
C LEU A 46 -4.02 -1.85 -6.73
N ALA A 47 -4.46 -0.60 -6.53
CA ALA A 47 -5.04 -0.19 -5.26
C ALA A 47 -6.24 0.75 -5.43
N GLU A 48 -7.27 0.52 -4.64
CA GLU A 48 -8.46 1.35 -4.55
C GLU A 48 -8.47 2.13 -3.21
N PRO A 49 -8.72 3.45 -3.24
CA PRO A 49 -8.79 4.24 -2.03
C PRO A 49 -10.03 3.85 -1.22
N THR A 50 -9.86 3.73 0.10
CA THR A 50 -10.96 3.56 1.06
C THR A 50 -10.82 4.60 2.18
N GLY A 51 -11.76 4.63 3.13
CA GLY A 51 -11.68 5.55 4.28
C GLY A 51 -10.50 5.31 5.23
N GLY A 52 -9.72 4.24 5.04
CA GLY A 52 -8.55 3.92 5.86
C GLY A 52 -7.39 3.39 5.03
N ARG A 53 -7.13 2.08 5.14
CA ARG A 53 -6.11 1.41 4.31
C ARG A 53 -6.69 1.17 2.91
N ALA A 54 -5.90 1.49 1.89
CA ALA A 54 -6.28 1.21 0.51
C ALA A 54 -6.47 -0.30 0.31
N LYS A 55 -7.46 -0.66 -0.49
CA LYS A 55 -7.71 -2.05 -0.87
C LYS A 55 -6.72 -2.42 -1.97
N ILE A 56 -5.87 -3.41 -1.73
CA ILE A 56 -4.85 -3.86 -2.67
C ILE A 56 -5.37 -5.08 -3.41
N ASN A 57 -5.35 -5.02 -4.75
CA ASN A 57 -5.83 -6.08 -5.63
C ASN A 57 -4.68 -6.93 -6.21
N GLY A 58 -3.45 -6.71 -5.76
CA GLY A 58 -2.25 -7.48 -6.16
C GLY A 58 -1.61 -8.23 -5.00
N GLU A 59 -0.53 -8.96 -5.29
CA GLU A 59 0.22 -9.72 -4.31
C GLU A 59 1.23 -8.80 -3.60
N VAL A 60 1.26 -8.79 -2.27
CA VAL A 60 2.21 -7.96 -1.50
C VAL A 60 3.48 -8.78 -1.23
N THR A 61 4.58 -8.39 -1.86
CA THR A 61 5.87 -9.08 -1.72
C THR A 61 6.66 -8.58 -0.50
N ASN A 62 6.64 -7.26 -0.25
CA ASN A 62 7.38 -6.63 0.86
C ASN A 62 6.56 -5.53 1.53
N VAL A 63 6.85 -5.30 2.81
CA VAL A 63 6.28 -4.23 3.63
C VAL A 63 7.41 -3.38 4.21
N PHE A 64 7.41 -2.09 3.90
CA PHE A 64 8.34 -1.10 4.42
C PHE A 64 7.60 -0.23 5.45
N THR A 65 7.84 -0.50 6.74
CA THR A 65 7.26 0.21 7.89
C THR A 65 8.30 1.10 8.55
#